data_AF-X0WU35-F1
#
_entry.id   AF-X0WU35-F1
#
_cell.length_a   1.000
_cell.length_b   1.000
_cell.length_c   1.000
_cell.angle_alpha   90.00
_cell.angle_beta   90.00
_cell.angle_gamma   90.00
#
_symmetry.space_group_name_H-M   'P 1'
#
loop_
_entity.id
_entity.type
_entity.pdbx_description
1 polymer ?
#
loop_
_entity_poly.entity_id
_entity_poly.type
_entity_poly.pdbx_seq_one_letter_code
_entity_poly.pdbx_strand_id
1 'polypeptide(L)'
;AGAGSVFTMVAFTEFYNSRFVIFANLNFGIVLVFVAGLFAGAWLLKRLGTEEERDIVLPAVFAIAGIFVLWVLLTEEIYLYWYCRDRFGEGLADWRFWSHMCISVMWAVYGAALMVAGFWRNIKLLRYIALGLFVLLLVKVFILDTSTVKNVYRIAAFFATGVTLVGVSYLYQYLKKKGFFEAMLAEKGLDE
;
A
#
# COMPACT_ATOMS: atom_id res chain seq x y z
N ALA A 1 -6.27 -9.38 9.06
CA ALA A 1 -6.55 -10.74 8.57
C ALA A 1 -5.46 -11.71 9.06
N GLY A 2 -5.43 -12.01 10.37
CA GLY A 2 -4.39 -12.86 10.98
C GLY A 2 -4.87 -14.22 11.51
N ALA A 3 -6.18 -14.46 11.55
CA ALA A 3 -6.73 -15.72 12.09
C ALA A 3 -6.60 -16.89 11.09
N GLY A 4 -6.70 -16.61 9.79
CA GLY A 4 -6.60 -17.65 8.75
C GLY A 4 -5.19 -18.25 8.64
N SER A 5 -4.14 -17.42 8.74
CA SER A 5 -2.76 -17.86 8.60
C SER A 5 -2.23 -18.60 9.83
N VAL A 6 -2.67 -18.22 11.04
CA VAL A 6 -2.38 -18.97 12.28
C VAL A 6 -3.05 -20.35 12.25
N PHE A 7 -4.29 -20.43 11.74
CA PHE A 7 -4.98 -21.71 11.57
C PHE A 7 -4.27 -22.62 10.55
N THR A 8 -3.77 -22.06 9.44
CA THR A 8 -3.00 -22.85 8.45
C THR A 8 -1.61 -23.25 8.93
N MET A 9 -0.96 -22.44 9.78
CA MET A 9 0.35 -22.76 10.36
C MET A 9 0.26 -23.95 11.34
N VAL A 10 -0.85 -24.04 12.09
CA VAL A 10 -1.13 -25.15 13.00
C VAL A 10 -1.65 -26.38 12.25
N ALA A 11 -2.44 -26.21 11.18
CA ALA A 11 -3.02 -27.33 10.44
C ALA A 11 -2.09 -28.00 9.40
N PHE A 12 -1.09 -27.29 8.87
CA PHE A 12 -0.22 -27.77 7.77
C PHE A 12 1.27 -27.86 8.15
N THR A 13 1.57 -28.25 9.38
CA THR A 13 2.95 -28.42 9.87
C THR A 13 3.71 -29.53 9.14
N GLU A 14 3.02 -30.47 8.48
CA GLU A 14 3.67 -31.56 7.72
C GLU A 14 4.10 -31.19 6.28
N PHE A 15 3.53 -30.16 5.67
CA PHE A 15 3.83 -29.81 4.26
C PHE A 15 5.01 -28.84 4.08
N TYR A 16 5.54 -28.27 5.17
CA TYR A 16 6.62 -27.27 5.15
C TYR A 16 8.04 -27.87 5.22
N ASN A 17 8.23 -29.11 4.74
CA ASN A 17 9.48 -29.86 4.89
C ASN A 17 10.30 -30.02 3.59
N SER A 18 10.12 -29.15 2.61
CA SER A 18 10.87 -29.22 1.34
C SER A 18 11.19 -27.84 0.78
N ARG A 19 12.42 -27.70 0.24
CA ARG A 19 12.94 -26.48 -0.40
C ARG A 19 11.92 -25.93 -1.41
N PHE A 20 11.36 -24.76 -1.14
CA PHE A 20 10.45 -24.09 -2.07
C PHE A 20 11.25 -23.32 -3.13
N VAL A 21 10.82 -23.45 -4.39
CA VAL A 21 11.29 -22.65 -5.52
C VAL A 21 10.45 -21.39 -5.60
N ILE A 22 11.09 -20.22 -5.73
CA ILE A 22 10.41 -18.92 -5.83
C ILE A 22 9.39 -18.97 -6.99
N PHE A 23 8.13 -18.59 -6.75
CA PHE A 23 7.03 -18.60 -7.73
C PHE A 23 6.52 -19.96 -8.23
N ALA A 24 7.00 -21.09 -7.71
CA ALA A 24 6.52 -22.43 -8.06
C ALA A 24 5.92 -23.16 -6.84
N ASN A 25 5.00 -22.48 -6.15
CA ASN A 25 4.26 -23.04 -5.01
C ASN A 25 2.77 -23.16 -5.36
N LEU A 26 2.14 -24.28 -4.97
CA LEU A 26 0.70 -24.53 -5.15
C LEU A 26 -0.13 -23.39 -4.53
N ASN A 27 0.32 -22.85 -3.39
CA ASN A 27 -0.33 -21.74 -2.70
C ASN A 27 -0.29 -20.44 -3.52
N PHE A 28 0.84 -20.16 -4.19
CA PHE A 28 0.95 -19.01 -5.10
C PHE A 28 -0.02 -19.15 -6.27
N GLY A 29 -0.12 -20.35 -6.85
CA GLY A 29 -1.07 -20.65 -7.92
C GLY A 29 -2.53 -20.44 -7.52
N ILE A 30 -2.95 -20.92 -6.34
CA ILE A 30 -4.33 -20.77 -5.84
C ILE A 30 -4.72 -19.30 -5.71
N VAL A 31 -3.84 -18.48 -5.11
CA VAL A 31 -4.16 -17.06 -4.92
C VAL A 31 -4.04 -16.26 -6.22
N LEU A 32 -3.17 -16.66 -7.16
CA LEU A 32 -3.13 -16.06 -8.50
C LEU A 32 -4.44 -16.32 -9.24
N VAL A 33 -5.01 -17.52 -9.13
CA VAL A 33 -6.36 -17.83 -9.65
C VAL A 33 -7.43 -16.99 -8.95
N PHE A 34 -7.33 -16.77 -7.64
CA PHE A 34 -8.26 -15.90 -6.91
C PHE A 34 -8.19 -14.44 -7.37
N VAL A 35 -6.98 -13.88 -7.54
CA VAL A 35 -6.77 -12.53 -8.07
C VAL A 35 -7.30 -12.43 -9.51
N ALA A 36 -7.01 -13.43 -10.36
CA ALA A 36 -7.57 -13.50 -11.70
C ALA A 36 -9.10 -13.53 -11.69
N GLY A 37 -9.71 -14.24 -10.74
CA GLY A 37 -11.15 -14.25 -10.51
C GLY A 37 -11.71 -12.87 -10.13
N LEU A 38 -11.02 -12.12 -9.28
CA LEU A 38 -11.43 -10.74 -8.93
C LEU A 38 -11.36 -9.80 -10.15
N PHE A 39 -10.30 -9.91 -10.96
CA PHE A 39 -10.19 -9.13 -12.20
C PHE A 39 -11.22 -9.54 -13.24
N ALA A 40 -11.49 -10.84 -13.39
CA ALA A 40 -12.53 -11.36 -14.27
C ALA A 40 -13.93 -10.91 -13.81
N GLY A 41 -14.19 -10.91 -12.50
CA GLY A 41 -15.42 -10.39 -11.91
C GLY A 41 -15.59 -8.89 -12.17
N ALA A 42 -14.54 -8.09 -11.98
CA ALA A 42 -14.56 -6.66 -12.32
C ALA A 42 -14.80 -6.42 -13.82
N TRP A 43 -14.21 -7.25 -14.70
CA TRP A 43 -14.39 -7.16 -16.13
C TRP A 43 -15.81 -7.57 -16.58
N LEU A 44 -16.36 -8.64 -16.00
CA LEU A 44 -17.70 -9.14 -16.32
C LEU A 44 -18.78 -8.18 -15.82
N LEU A 45 -18.64 -7.66 -14.60
CA LEU A 45 -19.55 -6.63 -14.06
C LEU A 45 -19.53 -5.36 -14.91
N LYS A 46 -18.35 -4.94 -15.38
CA LYS A 46 -18.25 -3.81 -16.31
C LYS A 46 -18.92 -4.08 -17.67
N ARG A 47 -19.04 -5.34 -18.07
CA ARG A 47 -19.65 -5.76 -19.35
C ARG A 47 -21.16 -5.94 -19.25
N LEU A 48 -21.67 -6.23 -18.06
CA LEU A 48 -23.10 -6.42 -17.76
C LEU A 48 -23.77 -5.15 -17.22
N GLY A 49 -22.99 -4.15 -16.79
CA GLY A 49 -23.51 -2.93 -16.20
C GLY A 49 -24.28 -2.05 -17.19
N THR A 50 -25.57 -1.89 -16.93
CA THR A 50 -26.54 -1.08 -17.67
C THR A 50 -26.66 0.28 -16.97
N GLU A 51 -26.12 1.36 -17.56
CA GLU A 51 -26.42 2.81 -17.42
C GLU A 51 -26.86 3.43 -16.07
N GLU A 52 -26.88 2.74 -14.93
CA GLU A 52 -27.16 3.30 -13.61
C GLU A 52 -25.84 3.66 -12.90
N GLU A 53 -25.77 4.88 -12.38
CA GLU A 53 -24.61 5.49 -11.69
C GLU A 53 -24.03 4.65 -10.52
N ARG A 54 -24.79 3.65 -10.02
CA ARG A 54 -24.35 2.70 -8.99
C ARG A 54 -23.49 1.54 -9.51
N ASP A 55 -23.52 1.22 -10.80
CA ASP A 55 -22.88 0.02 -11.37
C ASP A 55 -21.37 0.20 -11.60
N ILE A 56 -20.84 1.43 -11.54
CA ILE A 56 -19.42 1.72 -11.77
C ILE A 56 -18.58 1.47 -10.50
N VAL A 57 -19.19 1.58 -9.32
CA VAL A 57 -18.50 1.47 -8.02
C VAL A 57 -18.12 0.02 -7.72
N LEU A 58 -19.03 -0.94 -7.97
CA LEU A 58 -18.79 -2.36 -7.73
C LEU A 58 -17.55 -2.92 -8.46
N PRO A 59 -17.43 -2.82 -9.81
CA PRO A 59 -16.26 -3.33 -10.52
C PRO A 59 -14.97 -2.59 -10.12
N ALA A 60 -15.05 -1.30 -9.75
CA ALA A 60 -13.90 -0.57 -9.22
C ALA A 60 -13.44 -1.13 -7.86
N VAL A 61 -14.37 -1.44 -6.96
CA VAL A 61 -14.07 -2.06 -5.66
C VAL A 61 -13.40 -3.42 -5.83
N PHE A 62 -13.92 -4.28 -6.72
CA PHE A 62 -13.30 -5.58 -7.02
C PHE A 62 -11.89 -5.43 -7.61
N ALA A 63 -11.67 -4.48 -8.51
CA ALA A 63 -10.35 -4.22 -9.08
C ALA A 63 -9.35 -3.71 -8.01
N ILE A 64 -9.78 -2.79 -7.14
CA ILE A 64 -8.94 -2.28 -6.04
C ILE A 64 -8.61 -3.41 -5.06
N ALA A 65 -9.60 -4.24 -4.71
CA ALA A 65 -9.39 -5.41 -3.85
C ALA A 65 -8.37 -6.37 -4.47
N GLY A 66 -8.47 -6.65 -5.77
CA GLY A 66 -7.49 -7.47 -6.50
C GLY A 66 -6.08 -6.90 -6.45
N ILE A 67 -5.92 -5.59 -6.69
CA ILE A 67 -4.64 -4.88 -6.59
C ILE A 67 -4.06 -4.95 -5.18
N PHE A 68 -4.90 -4.79 -4.15
CA PHE A 68 -4.45 -4.84 -2.76
C PHE A 68 -4.04 -6.25 -2.35
N VAL A 69 -4.85 -7.26 -2.68
CA VAL A 69 -4.56 -8.67 -2.39
C VAL A 69 -3.27 -9.12 -3.07
N LEU A 70 -3.08 -8.77 -4.34
CA LEU A 70 -1.86 -9.08 -5.08
C LEU A 70 -0.61 -8.47 -4.41
N TRP A 71 -0.72 -7.21 -3.95
CA TRP A 71 0.37 -6.54 -3.26
C TRP A 71 0.74 -7.19 -1.92
N VAL A 72 -0.26 -7.57 -1.12
CA VAL A 72 -0.05 -8.30 0.15
C VAL A 72 0.61 -9.64 -0.11
N LEU A 73 0.11 -10.38 -1.10
CA LEU A 73 0.66 -11.70 -1.44
C LEU A 73 2.12 -11.63 -1.87
N LEU A 74 2.48 -10.69 -2.76
CA LEU A 74 3.87 -10.54 -3.19
C LEU A 74 4.79 -10.20 -2.02
N THR A 75 4.29 -9.42 -1.06
CA THR A 75 5.04 -9.09 0.17
C THR A 75 5.24 -10.31 1.05
N GLU A 76 4.19 -11.11 1.23
CA GLU A 76 4.21 -12.32 2.07
C GLU A 76 5.08 -13.42 1.46
N GLU A 77 5.01 -13.64 0.14
CA GLU A 77 5.80 -14.65 -0.56
C GLU A 77 7.31 -14.36 -0.44
N ILE A 78 7.72 -13.10 -0.62
CA ILE A 78 9.12 -12.70 -0.41
C ILE A 78 9.54 -12.99 1.03
N TYR A 79 8.71 -12.64 2.01
CA TYR A 79 9.03 -12.89 3.42
C TYR A 79 9.16 -14.38 3.74
N LEU A 80 8.20 -15.21 3.31
CA LEU A 80 8.18 -16.65 3.52
C LEU A 80 9.36 -17.34 2.81
N TYR A 81 9.75 -16.87 1.63
CA TYR A 81 10.91 -17.38 0.93
C TYR A 81 12.19 -17.22 1.77
N TRP A 82 12.46 -16.00 2.25
CA TRP A 82 13.65 -15.74 3.06
C TRP A 82 13.59 -16.46 4.43
N TYR A 83 12.40 -16.54 5.04
CA TYR A 83 12.20 -17.30 6.29
C TYR A 83 12.47 -18.80 6.12
N CYS A 84 11.92 -19.43 5.08
CA CYS A 84 12.13 -20.86 4.84
C CYS A 84 13.58 -21.15 4.41
N ARG A 85 14.20 -20.24 3.65
CA ARG A 85 15.60 -20.36 3.24
C ARG A 85 16.54 -20.37 4.45
N ASP A 86 16.29 -19.52 5.44
CA ASP A 86 17.05 -19.52 6.70
C ASP A 86 16.78 -20.77 7.54
N ARG A 87 15.50 -21.14 7.70
CA ARG A 87 15.07 -22.24 8.57
C ARG A 87 15.49 -23.64 8.08
N PHE A 88 15.49 -23.86 6.77
CA PHE A 88 15.69 -25.19 6.16
C PHE A 88 16.89 -25.25 5.19
N GLY A 89 17.62 -24.15 5.01
CA GLY A 89 18.79 -24.04 4.14
C GLY A 89 20.08 -23.75 4.90
N GLU A 90 21.04 -23.11 4.24
CA GLU A 90 22.23 -22.57 4.90
C GLU A 90 21.81 -21.31 5.66
N GLY A 91 21.87 -21.35 6.99
CA GLY A 91 21.48 -20.24 7.86
C GLY A 91 22.21 -18.96 7.45
N LEU A 92 21.46 -18.02 6.89
CA LEU A 92 21.99 -16.76 6.39
C LEU A 92 21.99 -15.77 7.54
N ALA A 93 23.18 -15.31 7.94
CA ALA A 93 23.29 -14.14 8.79
C ALA A 93 22.48 -12.99 8.16
N ASP A 94 21.59 -12.39 8.95
CA ASP A 94 20.75 -11.24 8.56
C ASP A 94 19.69 -11.49 7.45
N TRP A 95 19.12 -12.69 7.33
CA TRP A 95 18.02 -12.97 6.38
C TRP A 95 16.83 -11.98 6.44
N ARG A 96 16.54 -11.45 7.64
CA ARG A 96 15.51 -10.44 7.88
C ARG A 96 15.78 -9.14 7.12
N PHE A 97 17.04 -8.69 7.14
CA PHE A 97 17.46 -7.47 6.45
C PHE A 97 17.27 -7.61 4.95
N TRP A 98 17.77 -8.71 4.38
CA TRP A 98 17.62 -9.02 2.95
C TRP A 98 16.15 -9.15 2.53
N SER A 99 15.31 -9.79 3.36
CA SER A 99 13.86 -9.87 3.11
C SER A 99 13.23 -8.48 3.04
N HIS A 100 13.50 -7.61 4.03
CA HIS A 100 12.95 -6.26 4.04
C HIS A 100 13.40 -5.43 2.82
N MET A 101 14.66 -5.58 2.40
CA MET A 101 15.19 -4.90 1.22
C MET A 101 14.48 -5.37 -0.06
N CYS A 102 14.33 -6.68 -0.26
CA CYS A 102 13.59 -7.24 -1.39
C CYS A 102 12.13 -6.81 -1.41
N ILE A 103 11.47 -6.73 -0.25
CA ILE A 103 10.09 -6.22 -0.12
C ILE A 103 10.01 -4.76 -0.57
N SER A 104 10.96 -3.91 -0.16
CA SER A 104 10.99 -2.50 -0.57
C SER A 104 11.19 -2.36 -2.09
N VAL A 105 12.10 -3.15 -2.69
CA VAL A 105 12.28 -3.18 -4.15
C VAL A 105 11.00 -3.64 -4.86
N MET A 106 10.35 -4.70 -4.36
CA MET A 106 9.09 -5.18 -4.92
C MET A 106 8.00 -4.12 -4.86
N TRP A 107 7.87 -3.38 -3.74
CA TRP A 107 6.90 -2.28 -3.63
C TRP A 107 7.21 -1.16 -4.65
N ALA A 108 8.48 -0.84 -4.89
CA ALA A 108 8.88 0.16 -5.87
C ALA A 108 8.47 -0.25 -7.30
N VAL A 109 8.79 -1.48 -7.68
CA VAL A 109 8.44 -2.05 -9.00
C VAL A 109 6.92 -2.12 -9.16
N TYR A 110 6.21 -2.58 -8.13
CA TYR A 110 4.76 -2.69 -8.14
C TYR A 110 4.07 -1.32 -8.28
N GLY A 111 4.51 -0.33 -7.50
CA GLY A 111 4.04 1.05 -7.62
C GLY A 111 4.31 1.66 -8.99
N ALA A 112 5.50 1.42 -9.56
CA ALA A 112 5.86 1.88 -10.91
C ALA A 112 4.97 1.24 -11.98
N ALA A 113 4.74 -0.07 -11.89
CA ALA A 113 3.85 -0.79 -12.81
C ALA A 113 2.41 -0.24 -12.75
N LEU A 114 1.87 0.00 -11.55
CA LEU A 114 0.56 0.61 -11.36
C LEU A 114 0.49 2.04 -11.93
N MET A 115 1.56 2.82 -11.75
CA MET A 115 1.65 4.18 -12.28
C MET A 115 1.63 4.18 -13.82
N VAL A 116 2.47 3.34 -14.45
CA VAL A 116 2.51 3.18 -15.91
C VAL A 116 1.17 2.70 -16.45
N ALA A 117 0.56 1.69 -15.82
CA ALA A 117 -0.77 1.21 -16.18
C ALA A 117 -1.85 2.30 -16.04
N GLY A 118 -1.77 3.12 -14.98
CA GLY A 118 -2.67 4.25 -14.76
C GLY A 118 -2.51 5.39 -15.77
N PHE A 119 -1.30 5.59 -16.30
CA PHE A 119 -1.06 6.48 -17.44
C PHE A 119 -1.64 5.90 -18.72
N TRP A 120 -1.29 4.66 -19.05
CA TRP A 120 -1.69 4.04 -20.31
C TRP A 120 -3.21 3.86 -20.45
N ARG A 121 -3.89 3.51 -19.35
CA ARG A 121 -5.36 3.36 -19.31
C ARG A 121 -6.10 4.67 -19.01
N ASN A 122 -5.40 5.79 -18.79
CA ASN A 122 -5.98 7.08 -18.37
C ASN A 122 -6.87 7.02 -17.12
N ILE A 123 -6.55 6.14 -16.16
CA ILE A 123 -7.32 5.98 -14.92
C ILE A 123 -6.67 6.80 -13.80
N LYS A 124 -7.32 7.90 -13.38
CA LYS A 124 -6.84 8.78 -12.29
C LYS A 124 -6.67 8.02 -10.97
N LEU A 125 -7.58 7.09 -10.66
CA LEU A 125 -7.56 6.29 -9.43
C LEU A 125 -6.26 5.47 -9.28
N LEU A 126 -5.81 4.80 -10.34
CA LEU A 126 -4.57 4.00 -10.31
C LEU A 126 -3.34 4.86 -10.01
N ARG A 127 -3.32 6.10 -10.52
CA ARG A 127 -2.23 7.05 -10.26
C ARG A 127 -2.20 7.46 -8.78
N TYR A 128 -3.36 7.72 -8.17
CA TYR A 128 -3.44 8.03 -6.74
C TYR A 128 -3.03 6.84 -5.87
N ILE A 129 -3.43 5.61 -6.22
CA ILE A 129 -3.02 4.40 -5.51
C ILE A 129 -1.50 4.22 -5.63
N ALA A 130 -0.92 4.38 -6.82
CA ALA A 130 0.52 4.28 -7.04
C ALA A 130 1.29 5.35 -6.24
N LEU A 131 0.82 6.60 -6.24
CA LEU A 131 1.40 7.69 -5.45
C LEU A 131 1.32 7.40 -3.94
N GLY A 132 0.18 6.93 -3.44
CA GLY A 132 0.05 6.51 -2.05
C GLY A 132 1.01 5.39 -1.68
N LEU A 133 1.19 4.42 -2.57
CA LEU A 133 2.14 3.31 -2.37
C LEU A 133 3.60 3.80 -2.37
N PHE A 134 3.96 4.75 -3.23
CA PHE A 134 5.27 5.38 -3.20
C PHE A 134 5.51 6.18 -1.93
N VAL A 135 4.53 6.93 -1.43
CA VAL A 135 4.64 7.64 -0.14
C VAL A 135 4.86 6.63 0.99
N LEU A 136 4.10 5.53 1.02
CA LEU A 136 4.27 4.46 2.00
C LEU A 136 5.66 3.82 1.91
N LEU A 137 6.15 3.56 0.70
CA LEU A 137 7.48 3.04 0.46
C LEU A 137 8.55 3.99 0.98
N LEU A 138 8.45 5.28 0.65
CA LEU A 138 9.38 6.30 1.12
C LEU A 138 9.41 6.33 2.64
N VAL A 139 8.24 6.44 3.29
CA VAL A 139 8.15 6.42 4.76
C VAL A 139 8.79 5.16 5.34
N LYS A 140 8.51 3.98 4.77
CA LYS A 140 9.08 2.72 5.20
C LYS A 140 10.61 2.71 5.08
N VAL A 141 11.15 3.09 3.93
CA VAL A 141 12.59 3.15 3.65
C VAL A 141 13.28 4.15 4.59
N PHE A 142 12.71 5.35 4.75
CA PHE A 142 13.24 6.34 5.68
C PHE A 142 13.30 5.84 7.12
N ILE A 143 12.25 5.16 7.60
CA ILE A 143 12.21 4.62 8.97
C ILE A 143 13.17 3.45 9.14
N LEU A 144 13.18 2.48 8.21
CA LEU A 144 13.95 1.25 8.35
C LEU A 144 15.43 1.44 8.03
N ASP A 145 15.76 2.04 6.88
CA ASP A 145 17.16 2.16 6.40
C ASP A 145 17.95 3.22 7.18
N THR A 146 17.26 4.17 7.82
CA THR A 146 17.91 5.30 8.48
C THR A 146 17.82 5.26 10.01
N SER A 147 17.25 4.21 10.60
CA SER A 147 17.26 3.98 12.07
C SER A 147 18.67 3.85 12.67
N THR A 148 19.69 3.62 11.83
CA THR A 148 21.09 3.46 12.24
C THR A 148 21.87 4.77 12.33
N VAL A 149 21.35 5.92 11.87
CA VAL A 149 22.09 7.20 11.88
C VAL A 149 21.27 8.30 12.57
N LYS A 150 21.78 8.79 13.72
CA LYS A 150 21.23 9.88 14.59
C LYS A 150 20.71 11.15 13.86
N ASN A 151 20.98 11.33 12.57
CA ASN A 151 20.58 12.50 11.77
C ASN A 151 19.11 12.48 11.29
N VAL A 152 18.42 11.36 11.35
CA VAL A 152 17.08 11.20 10.74
C VAL A 152 15.99 11.88 11.54
N TYR A 153 16.15 11.96 12.86
CA TYR A 153 15.27 12.73 13.73
C TYR A 153 15.22 14.21 13.33
N ARG A 154 16.34 14.78 12.85
CA ARG A 154 16.37 16.17 12.40
C ARG A 154 15.63 16.36 11.08
N ILE A 155 15.85 15.48 10.10
CA ILE A 155 15.22 15.58 8.77
C ILE A 155 13.72 15.29 8.87
N ALA A 156 13.32 14.27 9.64
CA ALA A 156 11.92 13.99 9.93
C ALA A 156 11.24 15.14 10.66
N ALA A 157 11.92 15.79 11.61
CA ALA A 157 11.42 16.99 12.27
C ALA A 157 11.20 18.13 11.26
N PHE A 158 12.18 18.43 10.40
CA PHE A 158 12.02 19.46 9.37
C PHE A 158 10.89 19.15 8.37
N PHE A 159 10.73 17.88 7.98
CA PHE A 159 9.65 17.47 7.09
C PHE A 159 8.28 17.57 7.75
N ALA A 160 8.16 17.11 9.01
CA ALA A 160 6.95 17.28 9.82
C ALA A 160 6.62 18.76 10.02
N THR A 161 7.63 19.61 10.27
CA THR A 161 7.46 21.06 10.36
C THR A 161 7.00 21.65 9.02
N GLY A 162 7.58 21.21 7.90
CA GLY A 162 7.19 21.66 6.55
C GLY A 162 5.73 21.30 6.22
N VAL A 163 5.32 20.06 6.47
CA VAL A 163 3.93 19.60 6.31
C VAL A 163 2.99 20.38 7.23
N THR A 164 3.40 20.64 8.47
CA THR A 164 2.64 21.46 9.41
C THR A 164 2.46 22.89 8.88
N LEU A 165 3.51 23.53 8.36
CA LEU A 165 3.42 24.88 7.78
C LEU A 165 2.48 24.92 6.59
N VAL A 166 2.57 23.92 5.70
CA VAL A 166 1.67 23.82 4.54
C VAL A 166 0.23 23.62 5.01
N GLY A 167 0.00 22.77 6.01
CA GLY A 167 -1.31 22.56 6.62
C GLY A 167 -1.88 23.83 7.24
N VAL A 168 -1.08 24.59 7.99
CA VAL A 168 -1.47 25.87 8.59
C VAL A 168 -1.75 26.92 7.52
N SER A 169 -0.91 27.01 6.48
CA SER A 169 -1.14 27.91 5.34
C SER A 169 -2.46 27.59 4.62
N TYR A 170 -2.76 26.30 4.44
CA TYR A 170 -4.02 25.87 3.83
C TYR A 170 -5.22 26.18 4.73
N LEU A 171 -5.10 25.96 6.04
CA LEU A 171 -6.14 26.29 7.01
C LEU A 171 -6.41 27.80 7.07
N TYR A 172 -5.36 28.62 7.02
CA TYR A 172 -5.47 30.08 6.97
C TYR A 172 -6.18 30.55 5.70
N GLN A 173 -5.80 30.01 4.54
CA GLN A 173 -6.48 30.32 3.28
C GLN A 173 -7.96 29.88 3.31
N TYR A 174 -8.25 28.74 3.93
CA TYR A 174 -9.61 28.24 4.09
C TYR A 174 -10.46 29.13 5.00
N LEU A 175 -9.94 29.55 6.16
CA LEU A 175 -10.63 30.46 7.09
C LEU A 175 -10.85 31.85 6.49
N LYS A 176 -9.87 32.37 5.76
CA LYS A 176 -9.99 33.64 5.02
C LYS A 176 -11.08 33.55 3.95
N LYS A 177 -11.12 32.46 3.18
CA LYS A 177 -12.14 32.26 2.14
C LYS A 177 -13.56 32.12 2.70
N LYS A 178 -13.70 31.70 3.96
CA LYS A 178 -14.98 31.54 4.65
C LYS A 178 -15.48 32.82 5.35
N GLY A 179 -14.79 33.95 5.17
CA GLY A 179 -15.19 35.23 5.78
C GLY A 179 -15.16 35.24 7.30
N PHE A 180 -14.52 34.26 7.94
CA PHE A 180 -14.53 34.09 9.41
C PHE A 180 -14.01 35.33 10.15
N PHE A 181 -12.98 35.98 9.59
CA PHE A 181 -12.44 37.21 10.15
C PHE A 181 -13.39 38.42 10.00
N GLU A 182 -14.21 38.46 8.94
CA GLU A 182 -15.22 39.51 8.75
C GLU A 182 -16.37 39.35 9.75
N ALA A 183 -16.80 38.11 10.00
CA ALA A 183 -17.80 37.82 11.04
C ALA A 183 -17.33 38.22 12.45
N MET A 184 -16.05 37.94 12.78
CA MET A 184 -15.48 38.27 14.09
C MET A 184 -15.26 39.78 14.27
N LEU A 185 -14.92 40.51 13.19
CA LEU A 185 -14.78 41.97 13.24
C LEU A 185 -16.14 42.68 13.25
N ALA A 186 -17.17 42.12 12.62
CA ALA A 186 -18.53 42.64 12.67
C ALA A 186 -19.15 42.49 14.07
N GLU A 187 -18.91 41.38 14.76
CA GLU A 187 -19.37 41.15 16.13
C GLU A 187 -18.71 42.12 17.12
N LYS A 188 -17.40 42.37 16.97
CA LYS A 188 -16.66 43.28 17.85
C LYS A 188 -16.94 44.77 17.63
N GLY A 189 -17.45 45.15 16.45
CA GLY A 189 -17.85 46.51 16.12
C GLY A 189 -19.30 46.85 16.48
N LEU A 190 -20.06 45.91 17.03
CA LEU A 190 -21.44 46.10 17.52
C LEU A 190 -21.52 46.32 19.05
N ASP A 191 -20.40 46.12 19.75
CA ASP A 191 -20.27 46.29 21.21
C ASP A 191 -19.65 47.66 21.61
N GLU A 192 -19.31 48.52 20.64
CA GLU A 192 -18.92 49.94 20.83
C GLU A 192 -20.01 50.90 20.33
#